data_AF-A0A6V8PU02-F1
#
_entry.id   AF-A0A6V8PU02-F1
#
_cell.length_a   1.000
_cell.length_b   1.000
_cell.length_c   1.000
_cell.angle_alpha   90.00
_cell.angle_beta   90.00
_cell.angle_gamma   90.00
#
_symmetry.space_group_name_H-M   'P 1'
#
loop_
_entity.id
_entity.type
_entity.pdbx_description
1 polymer ?
#
loop_
_entity_poly.entity_id
_entity_poly.type
_entity_poly.pdbx_seq_one_letter_code
_entity_poly.pdbx_strand_id
1 'polypeptide(L)'
;MAKGLMTPAPTITKVPRYFPTGNLHISLPAILLDDGGVYRVGALHLGCNTLLEFCGLSEKEGRPLVRLFVEDAEKRQTLAGALRWERRNYWLPSFRFEGSGLNMVGTIFAPLGEKGFVYLLELTKEGPAEELTVGIEGWWHSLEATIFSSKEVEAKKVAWHDPWTGSVVFEARVGLPLIALGIQPSMDMELSLAEEGGVVHYRLDLRMSFGGGETIYMAFYFALGVDSDGARTTALHLRRRGWKALLEETVAWLEKKTIRVKDGDLERVLNENLFFNYFFAQGDCLDTDDLVLVTSRSPYYYVS
;
A
#
# COMPACT_ATOMS: atom_id res chain seq x y z
N MET A 1 22.14 7.92 44.39
CA MET A 1 21.35 8.60 43.35
C MET A 1 21.22 7.69 42.15
N ALA A 2 20.09 7.00 41.99
CA ALA A 2 19.83 6.11 40.86
C ALA A 2 19.21 6.93 39.71
N LYS A 3 20.06 7.49 38.85
CA LYS A 3 19.63 8.32 37.70
C LYS A 3 20.18 7.83 36.36
N GLY A 4 20.67 6.60 36.28
CA GLY A 4 21.49 6.12 35.16
C GLY A 4 21.08 4.80 34.51
N LEU A 5 19.90 4.26 34.82
CA LEU A 5 19.42 2.99 34.22
C LEU A 5 18.22 3.17 33.27
N MET A 6 17.77 4.41 33.04
CA MET A 6 16.74 4.63 32.03
C MET A 6 17.40 4.66 30.65
N THR A 7 16.83 3.88 29.72
CA THR A 7 17.09 3.93 28.29
C THR A 7 15.97 4.73 27.62
N PRO A 8 15.90 6.06 27.80
CA PRO A 8 14.82 6.85 27.24
C PRO A 8 14.87 6.77 25.72
N ALA A 9 13.69 6.65 25.14
CA ALA A 9 13.46 6.81 23.72
C ALA A 9 14.15 8.06 23.17
N PRO A 10 14.77 8.00 21.98
CA PRO A 10 15.04 9.21 21.24
C PRO A 10 13.72 9.96 20.96
N THR A 11 13.69 11.26 21.23
CA THR A 11 12.52 12.09 20.93
C THR A 11 12.40 12.31 19.42
N ILE A 12 11.27 11.91 18.84
CA ILE A 12 10.98 12.16 17.43
C ILE A 12 10.57 13.64 17.28
N THR A 13 11.37 14.41 16.55
CA THR A 13 11.19 15.87 16.39
C THR A 13 10.26 16.26 15.24
N LYS A 14 10.05 15.36 14.27
CA LYS A 14 9.10 15.53 13.18
C LYS A 14 8.47 14.17 12.88
N VAL A 15 7.19 14.01 13.26
CA VAL A 15 6.45 12.78 12.97
C VAL A 15 5.97 12.85 11.52
N PRO A 16 6.49 12.02 10.60
CA PRO A 16 5.90 11.91 9.26
C PRO A 16 4.41 11.56 9.39
N ARG A 17 3.57 12.24 8.62
CA ARG A 17 2.12 12.01 8.65
C ARG A 17 1.84 10.85 7.70
N TYR A 18 1.75 9.65 8.24
CA TYR A 18 1.27 8.48 7.52
C TYR A 18 -0.18 8.17 7.83
N PHE A 19 -0.88 7.58 6.86
CA PHE A 19 -2.15 6.91 7.06
C PHE A 19 -1.94 5.40 7.02
N PRO A 20 -1.84 4.70 8.16
CA PRO A 20 -1.71 3.25 8.16
C PRO A 20 -3.03 2.59 7.73
N THR A 21 -2.93 1.45 7.05
CA THR A 21 -4.04 0.53 6.80
C THR A 21 -3.51 -0.91 6.66
N GLY A 22 -4.39 -1.87 6.45
CA GLY A 22 -4.03 -3.28 6.32
C GLY A 22 -5.16 -4.22 6.72
N ASN A 23 -4.86 -5.51 6.73
CA ASN A 23 -5.71 -6.57 7.24
C ASN A 23 -4.85 -7.52 8.08
N LEU A 24 -5.32 -8.70 8.49
CA LEU A 24 -4.49 -9.60 9.31
C LEU A 24 -3.27 -10.18 8.58
N HIS A 25 -3.26 -10.29 7.25
CA HIS A 25 -2.12 -10.79 6.47
C HIS A 25 -1.11 -9.70 6.08
N ILE A 26 -1.58 -8.50 5.76
CA ILE A 26 -0.74 -7.42 5.22
C ILE A 26 -0.83 -6.13 6.04
N SER A 27 0.29 -5.46 6.22
CA SER A 27 0.39 -4.13 6.82
C SER A 27 0.90 -3.09 5.82
N LEU A 28 0.27 -1.92 5.81
CA LEU A 28 0.69 -0.75 5.04
C LEU A 28 0.92 0.41 6.02
N PRO A 29 2.05 0.45 6.74
CA PRO A 29 2.27 1.43 7.81
C PRO A 29 2.60 2.84 7.30
N ALA A 30 3.09 2.98 6.07
CA ALA A 30 3.65 4.22 5.53
C ALA A 30 2.99 4.67 4.23
N ILE A 31 1.71 5.08 4.30
CA ILE A 31 1.06 5.80 3.21
C ILE A 31 1.27 7.29 3.46
N LEU A 32 2.09 7.93 2.63
CA LEU A 32 2.47 9.33 2.83
C LEU A 32 1.33 10.26 2.38
N LEU A 33 0.96 11.19 3.26
CA LEU A 33 -0.15 12.12 3.01
C LEU A 33 0.16 13.13 1.90
N ASP A 34 1.43 13.35 1.58
CA ASP A 34 1.82 14.37 0.62
C ASP A 34 1.48 13.95 -0.82
N ASP A 35 1.81 12.71 -1.19
CA ASP A 35 1.73 12.22 -2.57
C ASP A 35 0.87 10.95 -2.74
N GLY A 36 0.32 10.40 -1.65
CA GLY A 36 -0.43 9.15 -1.68
C GLY A 36 0.45 7.92 -1.96
N GLY A 37 1.77 8.05 -1.83
CA GLY A 37 2.71 6.97 -2.01
C GLY A 37 2.67 5.96 -0.86
N VAL A 38 2.65 4.67 -1.19
CA VAL A 38 2.86 3.58 -0.23
C VAL A 38 4.35 3.27 -0.19
N TYR A 39 4.98 3.49 0.96
CA TYR A 39 6.42 3.31 1.13
C TYR A 39 6.79 1.95 1.72
N ARG A 40 5.87 1.30 2.42
CA ARG A 40 6.10 0.01 3.08
C ARG A 40 4.89 -0.89 2.92
N VAL A 41 5.14 -2.13 2.52
CA VAL A 41 4.15 -3.20 2.47
C VAL A 41 4.74 -4.41 3.18
N GLY A 42 4.14 -4.81 4.30
CA GLY A 42 4.68 -5.81 5.21
C GLY A 42 3.79 -7.02 5.40
N ALA A 43 4.39 -8.17 5.71
CA ALA A 43 3.71 -9.36 6.20
C ALA A 43 4.55 -10.09 7.26
N LEU A 44 3.87 -10.71 8.22
CA LEU A 44 4.53 -11.52 9.25
C LEU A 44 5.02 -12.83 8.64
N HIS A 45 6.22 -13.28 9.02
CA HIS A 45 6.77 -14.54 8.59
C HIS A 45 7.27 -15.33 9.79
N LEU A 46 6.64 -16.47 10.08
CA LEU A 46 6.92 -17.24 11.30
C LEU A 46 8.30 -17.91 11.24
N GLY A 47 8.64 -18.53 10.11
CA GLY A 47 9.95 -19.17 9.92
C GLY A 47 11.14 -18.23 10.09
N CYS A 48 10.98 -16.94 9.77
CA CYS A 48 12.00 -15.91 9.97
C CYS A 48 11.85 -15.15 11.29
N ASN A 49 10.77 -15.37 12.05
CA ASN A 49 10.42 -14.68 13.28
C ASN A 49 10.51 -13.14 13.15
N THR A 50 9.97 -12.60 12.06
CA THR A 50 10.08 -11.18 11.72
C THR A 50 8.88 -10.71 10.89
N LEU A 51 8.63 -9.40 10.89
CA LEU A 51 7.88 -8.74 9.82
C LEU A 51 8.82 -8.56 8.62
N LEU A 52 8.44 -9.02 7.43
CA LEU A 52 9.15 -8.76 6.18
C LEU A 52 8.45 -7.63 5.43
N GLU A 53 9.19 -6.62 4.99
CA GLU A 53 8.63 -5.39 4.38
C GLU A 53 9.30 -5.06 3.05
N PHE A 54 8.50 -4.97 1.98
CA PHE A 54 8.92 -4.33 0.74
C PHE A 54 8.98 -2.82 0.96
N CYS A 55 10.13 -2.21 0.69
CA CYS A 55 10.37 -0.81 0.98
C CYS A 55 10.63 0.02 -0.29
N GLY A 56 10.02 1.21 -0.31
CA GLY A 56 10.31 2.30 -1.23
C GLY A 56 11.71 2.88 -1.02
N LEU A 57 12.21 3.66 -1.98
CA LEU A 57 13.57 4.22 -1.92
C LEU A 57 13.71 5.39 -0.94
N SER A 58 12.87 6.41 -1.08
CA SER A 58 13.07 7.65 -0.31
C SER A 58 11.81 8.49 -0.24
N GLU A 59 11.37 8.78 0.99
CA GLU A 59 10.28 9.72 1.24
C GLU A 59 10.65 11.14 0.82
N LYS A 60 11.90 11.55 1.09
CA LYS A 60 12.40 12.89 0.76
C LYS A 60 12.42 13.14 -0.74
N GLU A 61 12.73 12.12 -1.54
CA GLU A 61 12.79 12.22 -3.00
C GLU A 61 11.45 11.89 -3.67
N GLY A 62 10.41 11.54 -2.90
CA GLY A 62 9.11 11.14 -3.46
C GLY A 62 9.21 9.85 -4.29
N ARG A 63 9.96 8.86 -3.80
CA ARG A 63 10.18 7.57 -4.48
C ARG A 63 9.61 6.40 -3.64
N PRO A 64 8.27 6.22 -3.60
CA PRO A 64 7.59 5.15 -2.86
C PRO A 64 7.69 3.78 -3.55
N LEU A 65 7.22 2.72 -2.88
CA LEU A 65 7.06 1.40 -3.52
C LEU A 65 5.93 1.42 -4.56
N VAL A 66 4.91 2.25 -4.36
CA VAL A 66 3.87 2.53 -5.35
C VAL A 66 3.26 3.90 -5.11
N ARG A 67 2.97 4.64 -6.19
CA ARG A 67 2.06 5.80 -6.20
C ARG A 67 1.26 5.86 -7.50
N LEU A 68 0.11 6.51 -7.43
CA LEU A 68 -0.66 6.90 -8.60
C LEU A 68 -0.02 8.09 -9.32
N PHE A 69 -0.25 8.18 -10.62
CA PHE A 69 0.09 9.36 -11.39
C PHE A 69 -0.88 9.61 -12.55
N VAL A 70 -0.92 10.87 -12.97
CA VAL A 70 -1.63 11.33 -14.16
C VAL A 70 -0.73 12.33 -14.90
N GLU A 71 -0.61 12.17 -16.20
CA GLU A 71 0.14 13.01 -17.12
C GLU A 71 -0.79 13.44 -18.25
N ASP A 72 -0.79 14.74 -18.56
CA ASP A 72 -1.38 15.26 -19.80
C ASP A 72 -0.28 15.33 -20.89
N ALA A 73 -0.62 15.83 -22.08
CA ALA A 73 0.32 15.91 -23.20
C ALA A 73 1.56 16.79 -22.92
N GLU A 74 1.49 17.71 -21.95
CA GLU A 74 2.52 18.71 -21.69
C GLU A 74 3.30 18.43 -20.40
N LYS A 75 2.67 17.83 -19.38
CA LYS A 75 3.27 17.67 -18.06
C LYS A 75 2.58 16.62 -17.17
N ARG A 76 3.33 16.22 -16.15
CA ARG A 76 2.84 15.45 -15.02
C ARG A 76 2.07 16.34 -14.03
N GLN A 77 0.93 15.84 -13.54
CA GLN A 77 0.20 16.49 -12.46
C GLN A 77 0.96 16.34 -11.13
N THR A 78 1.17 17.46 -10.44
CA THR A 78 1.82 17.48 -9.13
C THR A 78 0.80 17.19 -8.04
N LEU A 79 0.83 15.98 -7.50
CA LEU A 79 -0.03 15.57 -6.39
C LEU A 79 0.49 16.05 -5.03
N ALA A 80 1.81 16.17 -4.89
CA ALA A 80 2.50 16.56 -3.67
C ALA A 80 1.90 17.84 -3.05
N GLY A 81 1.39 17.72 -1.83
CA GLY A 81 0.80 18.82 -1.06
C GLY A 81 -0.60 19.26 -1.50
N ALA A 82 -1.16 18.66 -2.55
CA ALA A 82 -2.47 19.02 -3.11
C ALA A 82 -3.61 18.07 -2.68
N LEU A 83 -3.27 16.97 -2.01
CA LEU A 83 -4.23 15.92 -1.64
C LEU A 83 -5.06 16.29 -0.41
N ARG A 84 -6.38 16.12 -0.51
CA ARG A 84 -7.32 16.20 0.63
C ARG A 84 -7.68 14.81 1.09
N TRP A 85 -7.44 14.51 2.36
CA TRP A 85 -7.57 13.15 2.90
C TRP A 85 -8.79 12.95 3.77
N GLU A 86 -9.33 11.75 3.70
CA GLU A 86 -10.30 11.20 4.64
C GLU A 86 -9.93 9.77 5.02
N ARG A 87 -10.39 9.33 6.19
CA ARG A 87 -10.29 7.94 6.62
C ARG A 87 -11.68 7.33 6.61
N ARG A 88 -12.07 6.79 5.45
CA ARG A 88 -13.39 6.17 5.26
C ARG A 88 -13.55 4.99 6.21
N ASN A 89 -14.71 4.91 6.86
CA ASN A 89 -15.02 3.87 7.85
C ASN A 89 -13.94 3.71 8.94
N TYR A 90 -13.25 4.81 9.30
CA TYR A 90 -12.17 4.86 10.28
C TYR A 90 -10.96 3.95 9.99
N TRP A 91 -10.84 3.39 8.79
CA TRP A 91 -9.74 2.49 8.44
C TRP A 91 -9.20 2.60 7.01
N LEU A 92 -10.00 3.06 6.06
CA LEU A 92 -9.64 3.07 4.64
C LEU A 92 -9.12 4.46 4.23
N PRO A 93 -7.82 4.62 3.95
CA PRO A 93 -7.27 5.87 3.45
C PRO A 93 -7.85 6.19 2.08
N SER A 94 -8.42 7.38 1.96
CA SER A 94 -8.84 7.92 0.67
C SER A 94 -8.43 9.38 0.55
N PHE A 95 -8.02 9.77 -0.65
CA PHE A 95 -7.69 11.15 -0.94
C PHE A 95 -8.36 11.64 -2.20
N ARG A 96 -8.56 12.96 -2.26
CA ARG A 96 -9.08 13.66 -3.42
C ARG A 96 -8.06 14.67 -3.92
N PHE A 97 -7.95 14.77 -5.23
CA PHE A 97 -7.20 15.80 -5.93
C PHE A 97 -8.13 16.44 -6.96
N GLU A 98 -8.09 17.78 -7.02
CA GLU A 98 -8.86 18.58 -7.97
C GLU A 98 -7.90 19.59 -8.60
N GLY A 99 -7.75 19.56 -9.92
CA GLY A 99 -6.84 20.47 -10.62
C GLY A 99 -6.97 20.37 -12.14
N SER A 100 -6.94 21.50 -12.85
CA SER A 100 -6.99 21.53 -14.33
C SER A 100 -8.21 20.82 -14.96
N GLY A 101 -9.36 20.81 -14.25
CA GLY A 101 -10.57 20.08 -14.65
C GLY A 101 -10.48 18.56 -14.45
N LEU A 102 -9.42 18.07 -13.80
CA LEU A 102 -9.25 16.69 -13.38
C LEU A 102 -9.72 16.54 -11.93
N ASN A 103 -10.60 15.58 -11.69
CA ASN A 103 -11.00 15.13 -10.36
C ASN A 103 -10.51 13.69 -10.19
N MET A 104 -9.69 13.46 -9.18
CA MET A 104 -9.11 12.17 -8.88
C MET A 104 -9.44 11.78 -7.45
N VAL A 105 -9.86 10.53 -7.25
CA VAL A 105 -9.99 9.91 -5.93
C VAL A 105 -9.10 8.67 -5.88
N GLY A 106 -8.15 8.66 -4.95
CA GLY A 106 -7.38 7.47 -4.62
C GLY A 106 -7.97 6.80 -3.39
N THR A 107 -8.17 5.48 -3.40
CA THR A 107 -8.55 4.70 -2.22
C THR A 107 -7.63 3.50 -2.07
N ILE A 108 -7.03 3.32 -0.91
CA ILE A 108 -6.17 2.18 -0.59
C ILE A 108 -6.88 1.33 0.45
N PHE A 109 -7.02 0.02 0.20
CA PHE A 109 -7.65 -0.89 1.16
C PHE A 109 -7.10 -2.30 1.05
N ALA A 110 -7.05 -3.01 2.17
CA ALA A 110 -6.69 -4.42 2.23
C ALA A 110 -7.96 -5.25 2.48
N PRO A 111 -8.45 -6.03 1.50
CA PRO A 111 -9.66 -6.83 1.67
C PRO A 111 -9.49 -7.89 2.77
N LEU A 112 -10.53 -8.20 3.52
CA LEU A 112 -10.42 -9.12 4.66
C LEU A 112 -10.16 -10.56 4.22
N GLY A 113 -9.27 -11.26 4.95
CA GLY A 113 -8.89 -12.65 4.66
C GLY A 113 -8.03 -12.83 3.40
N GLU A 114 -7.60 -11.73 2.78
CA GLU A 114 -6.78 -11.77 1.57
C GLU A 114 -5.33 -11.42 1.87
N LYS A 115 -4.38 -12.07 1.17
CA LYS A 115 -2.94 -11.80 1.31
C LYS A 115 -2.50 -10.59 0.46
N GLY A 116 -3.31 -9.53 0.40
CA GLY A 116 -3.07 -8.42 -0.52
C GLY A 116 -3.89 -7.15 -0.24
N PHE A 117 -3.68 -6.15 -1.09
CA PHE A 117 -4.37 -4.86 -1.04
C PHE A 117 -4.72 -4.36 -2.44
N VAL A 118 -5.58 -3.35 -2.50
CA VAL A 118 -6.01 -2.69 -3.72
C VAL A 118 -5.70 -1.20 -3.60
N TYR A 119 -5.08 -0.65 -4.65
CA TYR A 119 -5.02 0.80 -4.87
C TYR A 119 -6.00 1.14 -5.99
N LEU A 120 -7.12 1.76 -5.63
CA LEU A 120 -8.17 2.18 -6.55
C LEU A 120 -7.98 3.65 -6.93
N LEU A 121 -8.04 3.92 -8.23
CA LEU A 121 -8.10 5.24 -8.84
C LEU A 121 -9.49 5.42 -9.46
N GLU A 122 -10.18 6.46 -9.02
CA GLU A 122 -11.38 7.00 -9.68
C GLU A 122 -10.96 8.32 -10.34
N LEU A 123 -11.14 8.42 -11.66
CA LEU A 123 -10.69 9.57 -12.43
C LEU A 123 -11.84 10.13 -13.26
N THR A 124 -12.10 11.43 -13.12
CA THR A 124 -13.08 12.17 -13.92
C THR A 124 -12.41 13.38 -14.53
N LYS A 125 -12.57 13.57 -15.85
CA LYS A 125 -12.11 14.75 -16.57
C LYS A 125 -13.30 15.55 -17.05
N GLU A 126 -13.43 16.77 -16.51
CA GLU A 126 -14.40 17.74 -16.97
C GLU A 126 -13.92 18.45 -18.24
N GLY A 127 -14.88 18.81 -19.10
CA GLY A 127 -14.62 19.52 -20.35
C GLY A 127 -14.34 18.59 -21.54
N PRO A 128 -13.65 19.10 -22.58
CA PRO A 128 -13.41 18.35 -23.81
C PRO A 128 -12.51 17.14 -23.57
N ALA A 129 -12.65 16.14 -24.43
CA ALA A 129 -11.80 14.96 -24.41
C ALA A 129 -10.33 15.33 -24.66
N GLU A 130 -9.47 14.87 -23.77
CA GLU A 130 -8.03 15.10 -23.77
C GLU A 130 -7.32 13.76 -23.55
N GLU A 131 -6.18 13.58 -24.20
CA GLU A 131 -5.40 12.38 -24.04
C GLU A 131 -4.55 12.46 -22.76
N LEU A 132 -4.76 11.51 -21.86
CA LEU A 132 -4.02 11.42 -20.61
C LEU A 132 -3.27 10.08 -20.54
N THR A 133 -2.12 10.09 -19.90
CA THR A 133 -1.41 8.88 -19.46
C THR A 133 -1.60 8.72 -17.96
N VAL A 134 -2.12 7.57 -17.55
CA VAL A 134 -2.54 7.30 -16.17
C VAL A 134 -2.02 5.96 -15.74
N GLY A 135 -1.69 5.83 -14.45
CA GLY A 135 -1.10 4.57 -13.99
C GLY A 135 -0.55 4.60 -12.58
N ILE A 136 0.29 3.62 -12.32
CA ILE A 136 1.14 3.56 -11.13
C ILE A 136 2.60 3.45 -11.51
N GLU A 137 3.45 3.96 -10.63
CA GLU A 137 4.89 3.75 -10.69
C GLU A 137 5.43 3.53 -9.29
N GLY A 138 6.63 2.96 -9.19
CA GLY A 138 7.27 2.76 -7.91
C GLY A 138 8.71 2.30 -7.99
N TRP A 139 9.36 2.35 -6.83
CA TRP A 139 10.77 2.02 -6.63
C TRP A 139 10.89 0.98 -5.53
N TRP A 140 11.18 -0.27 -5.89
CA TRP A 140 11.50 -1.29 -4.91
C TRP A 140 12.99 -1.24 -4.56
N HIS A 141 13.28 -0.61 -3.43
CA HIS A 141 14.64 -0.36 -2.97
C HIS A 141 15.21 -1.48 -2.12
N SER A 142 14.45 -2.03 -1.18
CA SER A 142 14.96 -3.04 -0.25
C SER A 142 13.85 -3.97 0.22
N LEU A 143 14.26 -5.12 0.77
CA LEU A 143 13.44 -5.93 1.65
C LEU A 143 13.98 -5.74 3.07
N GLU A 144 13.14 -5.38 4.02
CA GLU A 144 13.54 -5.20 5.41
C GLU A 144 12.93 -6.27 6.32
N ALA A 145 13.69 -6.72 7.30
CA ALA A 145 13.24 -7.53 8.42
C ALA A 145 13.10 -6.64 9.67
N THR A 146 11.87 -6.55 10.18
CA THR A 146 11.50 -5.70 11.30
C THR A 146 10.99 -6.54 12.48
N ILE A 147 11.64 -6.39 13.63
CA ILE A 147 11.18 -6.90 14.94
C ILE A 147 10.96 -5.71 15.87
N PHE A 148 12.03 -4.95 16.09
CA PHE A 148 12.02 -3.67 16.81
C PHE A 148 12.67 -2.59 15.95
N SER A 149 13.90 -2.86 15.50
CA SER A 149 14.57 -2.11 14.44
C SER A 149 14.37 -2.81 13.10
N SER A 150 14.16 -2.04 12.04
CA SER A 150 14.22 -2.55 10.68
C SER A 150 15.67 -2.72 10.21
N LYS A 151 15.96 -3.85 9.58
CA LYS A 151 17.27 -4.17 9.01
C LYS A 151 17.08 -4.68 7.60
N GLU A 152 17.87 -4.19 6.66
CA GLU A 152 17.84 -4.71 5.30
C GLU A 152 18.24 -6.19 5.26
N VAL A 153 17.48 -6.98 4.51
CA VAL A 153 17.77 -8.38 4.22
C VAL A 153 18.69 -8.43 3.01
N GLU A 154 19.83 -9.10 3.15
CA GLU A 154 20.71 -9.39 2.02
C GLU A 154 20.08 -10.47 1.12
N ALA A 155 19.17 -10.03 0.25
CA ALA A 155 18.42 -10.89 -0.67
C ALA A 155 18.75 -10.56 -2.12
N LYS A 156 18.77 -11.60 -2.97
CA LYS A 156 18.72 -11.38 -4.42
C LYS A 156 17.31 -10.94 -4.79
N LYS A 157 17.19 -9.76 -5.39
CA LYS A 157 15.93 -9.20 -5.89
C LYS A 157 15.77 -9.52 -7.36
N VAL A 158 14.56 -9.91 -7.77
CA VAL A 158 14.22 -10.17 -9.16
C VAL A 158 12.87 -9.55 -9.46
N ALA A 159 12.76 -8.84 -10.59
CA ALA A 159 11.52 -8.27 -11.07
C ALA A 159 11.29 -8.63 -12.53
N TRP A 160 10.08 -9.06 -12.89
CA TRP A 160 9.74 -9.42 -14.27
C TRP A 160 8.25 -9.32 -14.55
N HIS A 161 7.90 -9.37 -15.83
CA HIS A 161 6.53 -9.56 -16.30
C HIS A 161 6.24 -11.05 -16.48
N ASP A 162 5.19 -11.54 -15.83
CA ASP A 162 4.74 -12.91 -15.98
C ASP A 162 3.73 -13.05 -17.14
N PRO A 163 4.06 -13.75 -18.23
CA PRO A 163 3.15 -13.87 -19.37
C PRO A 163 1.94 -14.78 -19.10
N TRP A 164 1.98 -15.63 -18.07
CA TRP A 164 0.88 -16.55 -17.77
C TRP A 164 -0.30 -15.84 -17.09
N THR A 165 -0.01 -15.03 -16.08
CA THR A 165 -1.03 -14.27 -15.33
C THR A 165 -1.18 -12.83 -15.82
N GLY A 166 -0.18 -12.29 -16.54
CA GLY A 166 -0.07 -10.88 -16.87
C GLY A 166 0.31 -10.00 -15.68
N SER A 167 0.85 -10.59 -14.61
CA SER A 167 1.28 -9.86 -13.41
C SER A 167 2.69 -9.31 -13.58
N VAL A 168 2.97 -8.18 -12.95
CA VAL A 168 4.34 -7.79 -12.59
C VAL A 168 4.68 -8.49 -11.28
N VAL A 169 5.86 -9.11 -11.20
CA VAL A 169 6.27 -9.89 -10.03
C VAL A 169 7.60 -9.39 -9.51
N PHE A 170 7.66 -9.13 -8.20
CA PHE A 170 8.88 -8.88 -7.44
C PHE A 170 9.13 -10.04 -6.49
N GLU A 171 10.33 -10.62 -6.50
CA GLU A 171 10.68 -11.73 -5.61
C GLU A 171 12.04 -11.51 -4.97
N ALA A 172 12.08 -11.65 -3.65
CA ALA A 172 13.32 -11.64 -2.87
C ALA A 172 13.71 -13.08 -2.51
N ARG A 173 14.98 -13.42 -2.74
CA ARG A 173 15.52 -14.77 -2.54
C ARG A 173 16.71 -14.77 -1.59
N VAL A 174 16.71 -15.71 -0.65
CA VAL A 174 17.83 -16.00 0.26
C VAL A 174 18.11 -17.51 0.17
N GLY A 175 18.81 -17.92 -0.88
CA GLY A 175 18.96 -19.34 -1.27
C GLY A 175 17.69 -19.94 -1.90
N LEU A 176 16.54 -19.74 -1.25
CA LEU A 176 15.19 -20.06 -1.73
C LEU A 176 14.34 -18.77 -1.84
N PRO A 177 13.19 -18.79 -2.55
CA PRO A 177 12.20 -17.72 -2.43
C PRO A 177 11.83 -17.48 -0.97
N LEU A 178 11.92 -16.22 -0.54
CA LEU A 178 11.59 -15.80 0.81
C LEU A 178 10.21 -15.12 0.86
N ILE A 179 9.98 -14.22 -0.09
CA ILE A 179 8.73 -13.49 -0.24
C ILE A 179 8.65 -12.91 -1.64
N ALA A 180 7.43 -12.83 -2.18
CA ALA A 180 7.14 -12.19 -3.44
C ALA A 180 5.92 -11.27 -3.34
N LEU A 181 5.88 -10.28 -4.25
CA LEU A 181 4.78 -9.35 -4.46
C LEU A 181 4.36 -9.42 -5.93
N GLY A 182 3.10 -9.79 -6.17
CA GLY A 182 2.46 -9.76 -7.47
C GLY A 182 1.61 -8.51 -7.61
N ILE A 183 1.64 -7.89 -8.79
CA ILE A 183 0.86 -6.70 -9.14
C ILE A 183 0.05 -7.00 -10.39
N GLN A 184 -1.27 -6.82 -10.29
CA GLN A 184 -2.18 -7.01 -11.41
C GLN A 184 -3.02 -5.73 -11.61
N PRO A 185 -2.96 -5.07 -12.78
CA PRO A 185 -3.89 -3.99 -13.10
C PRO A 185 -5.25 -4.54 -13.54
N SER A 186 -6.33 -3.78 -13.32
CA SER A 186 -7.68 -4.13 -13.78
C SER A 186 -7.81 -4.05 -15.30
N MET A 187 -7.08 -3.12 -15.91
CA MET A 187 -7.00 -2.91 -17.36
C MET A 187 -5.64 -3.38 -17.88
N ASP A 188 -5.57 -3.67 -19.18
CA ASP A 188 -4.30 -4.01 -19.81
C ASP A 188 -3.48 -2.71 -19.95
N MET A 189 -2.24 -2.75 -19.49
CA MET A 189 -1.37 -1.58 -19.36
C MET A 189 0.03 -1.91 -19.86
N GLU A 190 0.72 -0.91 -20.38
CA GLU A 190 2.11 -1.04 -20.79
C GLU A 190 3.01 -1.05 -19.55
N LEU A 191 3.98 -1.96 -19.54
CA LEU A 191 4.94 -2.11 -18.45
C LEU A 191 6.31 -1.61 -18.88
N SER A 192 6.87 -0.71 -18.08
CA SER A 192 8.30 -0.38 -18.10
C SER A 192 8.96 -0.90 -16.83
N LEU A 193 10.09 -1.60 -16.97
CA LEU A 193 10.92 -2.08 -15.87
C LEU A 193 12.38 -1.68 -16.10
N ALA A 194 13.01 -1.13 -15.07
CA ALA A 194 14.43 -0.77 -15.08
C ALA A 194 15.05 -1.08 -13.72
N GLU A 195 16.35 -1.41 -13.70
CA GLU A 195 17.11 -1.59 -12.47
C GLU A 195 18.36 -0.72 -12.51
N GLU A 196 18.53 0.15 -11.52
CA GLU A 196 19.70 1.03 -11.38
C GLU A 196 20.15 1.06 -9.92
N GLY A 197 21.44 0.82 -9.68
CA GLY A 197 22.00 0.80 -8.32
C GLY A 197 21.34 -0.22 -7.39
N GLY A 198 20.83 -1.32 -7.96
CA GLY A 198 20.08 -2.34 -7.23
C GLY A 198 18.66 -1.93 -6.85
N VAL A 199 18.14 -0.79 -7.31
CA VAL A 199 16.74 -0.37 -7.13
C VAL A 199 15.94 -0.74 -8.37
N VAL A 200 14.83 -1.44 -8.19
CA VAL A 200 13.90 -1.72 -9.30
C VAL A 200 12.92 -0.56 -9.43
N HIS A 201 12.91 0.10 -10.57
CA HIS A 201 11.90 1.07 -10.95
C HIS A 201 10.92 0.43 -11.93
N TYR A 202 9.62 0.60 -11.68
CA TYR A 202 8.57 0.10 -12.57
C TYR A 202 7.51 1.17 -12.81
N ARG A 203 6.86 1.07 -13.97
CA ARG A 203 5.72 1.90 -14.36
C ARG A 203 4.72 1.05 -15.14
N LEU A 204 3.47 1.07 -14.71
CA LEU A 204 2.32 0.49 -15.41
C LEU A 204 1.44 1.64 -15.83
N ASP A 205 1.26 1.82 -17.14
CA ASP A 205 0.52 2.97 -17.64
C ASP A 205 -0.38 2.66 -18.84
N LEU A 206 -1.42 3.48 -18.95
CA LEU A 206 -2.39 3.44 -20.03
C LEU A 206 -2.57 4.85 -20.57
N ARG A 207 -2.36 5.01 -21.87
CA ARG A 207 -2.69 6.23 -22.59
C ARG A 207 -4.09 6.11 -23.17
N MET A 208 -4.99 7.03 -22.81
CA MET A 208 -6.37 7.01 -23.28
C MET A 208 -6.98 8.41 -23.31
N SER A 209 -8.02 8.57 -24.13
CA SER A 209 -8.77 9.83 -24.24
C SER A 209 -9.83 9.90 -23.15
N PHE A 210 -9.80 10.96 -22.33
CA PHE A 210 -10.69 11.23 -21.22
C PHE A 210 -11.43 12.56 -21.40
N GLY A 211 -12.74 12.60 -21.20
CA GLY A 211 -13.49 13.86 -21.14
C GLY A 211 -14.98 13.66 -20.97
N GLY A 212 -15.74 14.75 -21.08
CA GLY A 212 -17.20 14.69 -21.04
C GLY A 212 -17.80 14.38 -19.65
N GLY A 213 -17.00 14.43 -18.58
CA GLY A 213 -17.46 14.16 -17.22
C GLY A 213 -17.65 12.68 -16.88
N GLU A 214 -17.19 11.76 -17.73
CA GLU A 214 -17.21 10.34 -17.42
C GLU A 214 -16.17 9.98 -16.33
N THR A 215 -16.59 9.15 -15.37
CA THR A 215 -15.71 8.60 -14.34
C THR A 215 -15.21 7.21 -14.75
N ILE A 216 -13.89 7.05 -14.79
CA ILE A 216 -13.22 5.77 -15.05
C ILE A 216 -12.59 5.25 -13.76
N TYR A 217 -12.61 3.92 -13.60
CA TYR A 217 -12.06 3.22 -12.45
C TYR A 217 -10.88 2.36 -12.89
N MET A 218 -9.73 2.54 -12.23
CA MET A 218 -8.56 1.67 -12.35
C MET A 218 -8.21 1.09 -10.99
N ALA A 219 -8.20 -0.23 -10.89
CA ALA A 219 -7.76 -0.91 -9.69
C ALA A 219 -6.43 -1.61 -9.95
N PHE A 220 -5.51 -1.44 -9.01
CA PHE A 220 -4.23 -2.14 -8.97
C PHE A 220 -4.25 -3.10 -7.79
N TYR A 221 -4.22 -4.40 -8.08
CA TYR A 221 -4.27 -5.46 -7.09
C TYR A 221 -2.85 -5.91 -6.75
N PHE A 222 -2.47 -5.80 -5.49
CA PHE A 222 -1.18 -6.20 -4.96
C PHE A 222 -1.37 -7.40 -4.05
N ALA A 223 -0.57 -8.45 -4.22
CA ALA A 223 -0.67 -9.62 -3.36
C ALA A 223 0.71 -10.19 -3.01
N LEU A 224 0.83 -10.63 -1.76
CA LEU A 224 2.01 -11.27 -1.22
C LEU A 224 1.90 -12.79 -1.31
N GLY A 225 3.05 -13.44 -1.43
CA GLY A 225 3.20 -14.88 -1.33
C GLY A 225 4.59 -15.24 -0.79
N VAL A 226 4.75 -16.46 -0.29
CA VAL A 226 6.07 -17.00 0.09
C VAL A 226 6.98 -17.20 -1.13
N ASP A 227 6.37 -17.29 -2.31
CA ASP A 227 7.02 -17.36 -3.61
C ASP A 227 6.22 -16.59 -4.67
N SER A 228 6.82 -16.42 -5.83
CA SER A 228 6.22 -15.73 -6.98
C SER A 228 4.95 -16.39 -7.52
N ASP A 229 4.81 -17.70 -7.42
CA ASP A 229 3.63 -18.42 -7.91
C ASP A 229 2.40 -18.08 -7.06
N GLY A 230 2.55 -18.14 -5.74
CA GLY A 230 1.52 -17.74 -4.79
C GLY A 230 1.15 -16.26 -4.93
N ALA A 231 2.16 -15.38 -5.05
CA ALA A 231 1.93 -13.95 -5.15
C ALA A 231 1.15 -13.56 -6.43
N ARG A 232 1.59 -14.05 -7.61
CA ARG A 232 0.94 -13.72 -8.89
C ARG A 232 -0.45 -14.32 -9.03
N THR A 233 -0.65 -15.55 -8.55
CA THR A 233 -1.98 -16.20 -8.60
C THR A 233 -2.95 -15.56 -7.62
N THR A 234 -2.49 -15.09 -6.46
CA THR A 234 -3.30 -14.32 -5.51
C THR A 234 -3.65 -12.95 -6.07
N ALA A 235 -2.73 -12.23 -6.73
CA ALA A 235 -3.03 -10.96 -7.39
C ALA A 235 -4.10 -11.13 -8.49
N LEU A 236 -3.98 -12.19 -9.30
CA LEU A 236 -4.99 -12.56 -10.28
C LEU A 236 -6.33 -12.94 -9.64
N HIS A 237 -6.31 -13.63 -8.50
CA HIS A 237 -7.53 -13.93 -7.72
C HIS A 237 -8.24 -12.64 -7.29
N LEU A 238 -7.52 -11.68 -6.72
CA LEU A 238 -8.07 -10.37 -6.33
C LEU A 238 -8.69 -9.65 -7.54
N ARG A 239 -8.01 -9.68 -8.71
CA ARG A 239 -8.57 -9.13 -9.95
C ARG A 239 -9.88 -9.82 -10.36
N ARG A 240 -9.94 -11.15 -10.26
CA ARG A 240 -11.14 -11.95 -10.59
C ARG A 240 -12.31 -11.64 -9.65
N ARG A 241 -12.03 -11.44 -8.36
CA ARG A 241 -13.04 -10.99 -7.37
C ARG A 241 -13.53 -9.58 -7.68
N GLY A 242 -12.63 -8.72 -8.14
CA GLY A 242 -12.92 -7.34 -8.52
C GLY A 242 -12.98 -6.40 -7.32
N TRP A 243 -12.44 -5.19 -7.52
CA TRP A 243 -12.30 -4.18 -6.45
C TRP A 243 -13.64 -3.83 -5.79
N LYS A 244 -14.74 -3.82 -6.55
CA LYS A 244 -16.05 -3.40 -6.04
C LYS A 244 -16.56 -4.36 -4.97
N ALA A 245 -16.58 -5.65 -5.24
CA ALA A 245 -16.99 -6.67 -4.27
C ALA A 245 -16.05 -6.67 -3.05
N LEU A 246 -14.73 -6.61 -3.29
CA LEU A 246 -13.74 -6.55 -2.23
C LEU A 246 -13.94 -5.33 -1.31
N LEU A 247 -14.22 -4.16 -1.88
CA LEU A 247 -14.44 -2.93 -1.13
C LEU A 247 -15.77 -2.98 -0.35
N GLU A 248 -16.85 -3.43 -0.99
CA GLU A 248 -18.17 -3.54 -0.36
C GLU A 248 -18.15 -4.49 0.85
N GLU A 249 -17.51 -5.65 0.72
CA GLU A 249 -17.36 -6.60 1.82
C GLU A 249 -16.50 -6.03 2.96
N THR A 250 -15.41 -5.33 2.62
CA THR A 250 -14.53 -4.69 3.60
C THR A 250 -15.27 -3.60 4.37
N VAL A 251 -16.00 -2.73 3.65
CA VAL A 251 -16.82 -1.67 4.26
C VAL A 251 -17.90 -2.26 5.15
N ALA A 252 -18.63 -3.27 4.68
CA ALA A 252 -19.69 -3.91 5.47
C ALA A 252 -19.17 -4.50 6.79
N TRP A 253 -17.98 -5.10 6.77
CA TRP A 253 -17.35 -5.61 7.97
C TRP A 253 -16.91 -4.50 8.93
N LEU A 254 -16.28 -3.44 8.40
CA LEU A 254 -15.86 -2.28 9.21
C LEU A 254 -17.06 -1.59 9.86
N GLU A 255 -18.15 -1.40 9.13
CA GLU A 255 -19.39 -0.83 9.67
C GLU A 255 -19.98 -1.69 10.79
N LYS A 256 -20.00 -3.01 10.62
CA LYS A 256 -20.47 -3.95 11.64
C LYS A 256 -19.62 -3.90 12.93
N LYS A 257 -18.33 -3.55 12.81
CA LYS A 257 -17.40 -3.47 13.94
C LYS A 257 -17.26 -2.06 14.52
N THR A 258 -17.78 -1.05 13.82
CA THR A 258 -17.76 0.34 14.28
C THR A 258 -18.63 0.49 15.53
N ILE A 259 -18.05 1.02 16.59
CA ILE A 259 -18.75 1.35 17.82
C ILE A 259 -19.35 2.75 17.65
N ARG A 260 -20.68 2.85 17.77
CA ARG A 260 -21.39 4.12 17.61
C ARG A 260 -21.60 4.83 18.93
N VAL A 261 -21.25 6.11 19.00
CA VAL A 261 -21.45 6.97 20.18
C VAL A 261 -21.94 8.35 19.76
N LYS A 262 -22.60 9.08 20.68
CA LYS A 262 -23.23 10.37 20.34
C LYS A 262 -22.22 11.47 19.98
N ASP A 263 -21.02 11.41 20.56
CA ASP A 263 -19.96 12.37 20.33
C ASP A 263 -19.11 11.91 19.13
N GLY A 264 -19.14 12.68 18.04
CA GLY A 264 -18.47 12.33 16.79
C GLY A 264 -16.94 12.30 16.89
N ASP A 265 -16.33 13.13 17.75
CA ASP A 265 -14.89 13.12 17.96
C ASP A 265 -14.48 11.90 18.78
N LEU A 266 -15.26 11.56 19.81
CA LEU A 266 -15.05 10.34 20.58
C LEU A 266 -15.23 9.09 19.70
N GLU A 267 -16.27 9.06 18.87
CA GLU A 267 -16.51 7.97 17.91
C GLU A 267 -15.31 7.78 16.98
N ARG A 268 -14.80 8.89 16.42
CA ARG A 268 -13.63 8.86 15.54
C ARG A 268 -12.41 8.31 16.26
N VAL A 269 -12.01 8.91 17.38
CA VAL A 269 -10.80 8.50 18.11
C VAL A 269 -10.90 7.03 18.54
N LEU A 270 -12.06 6.61 19.04
CA LEU A 270 -12.27 5.25 19.50
C LEU A 270 -12.16 4.23 18.36
N ASN A 271 -12.80 4.47 17.22
CA ASN A 271 -12.78 3.52 16.11
C ASN A 271 -11.45 3.51 15.35
N GLU A 272 -10.79 4.67 15.18
CA GLU A 272 -9.45 4.73 14.60
C GLU A 272 -8.45 3.93 15.43
N ASN A 273 -8.50 4.05 16.75
CA ASN A 273 -7.66 3.24 17.64
C ASN A 273 -8.09 1.77 17.64
N LEU A 274 -9.39 1.45 17.63
CA LEU A 274 -9.88 0.07 17.59
C LEU A 274 -9.33 -0.68 16.37
N PHE A 275 -9.48 -0.12 15.17
CA PHE A 275 -9.02 -0.78 13.96
C PHE A 275 -7.50 -0.83 13.89
N PHE A 276 -6.81 0.25 14.28
CA PHE A 276 -5.36 0.23 14.35
C PHE A 276 -4.87 -0.88 15.28
N ASN A 277 -5.40 -1.00 16.50
CA ASN A 277 -5.01 -2.08 17.42
C ASN A 277 -5.38 -3.45 16.88
N TYR A 278 -6.60 -3.63 16.37
CA TYR A 278 -7.07 -4.92 15.86
C TYR A 278 -6.21 -5.43 14.71
N PHE A 279 -5.80 -4.56 13.79
CA PHE A 279 -4.97 -4.98 12.67
C PHE A 279 -3.49 -4.92 13.00
N PHE A 280 -2.97 -3.98 13.78
CA PHE A 280 -1.51 -3.85 13.94
C PHE A 280 -0.93 -4.59 15.15
N ALA A 281 -1.72 -4.99 16.15
CA ALA A 281 -1.21 -5.75 17.32
C ALA A 281 -1.26 -7.28 17.15
N GLN A 282 -1.69 -7.76 15.98
CA GLN A 282 -1.78 -9.17 15.63
C GLN A 282 -1.75 -9.33 14.11
N GLY A 283 -1.54 -10.55 13.63
CA GLY A 283 -1.71 -10.87 12.23
C GLY A 283 -1.44 -12.34 11.93
N ASP A 284 -1.91 -12.78 10.77
CA ASP A 284 -1.73 -14.13 10.27
C ASP A 284 -0.41 -14.18 9.49
N CYS A 285 0.46 -15.12 9.86
CA CYS A 285 1.76 -15.30 9.22
C CYS A 285 1.59 -15.76 7.77
N LEU A 286 2.35 -15.14 6.85
CA LEU A 286 2.25 -15.39 5.42
C LEU A 286 2.52 -16.86 5.04
N ASP A 287 3.46 -17.48 5.75
CA ASP A 287 4.02 -18.81 5.50
C ASP A 287 3.24 -19.96 6.15
N THR A 288 2.50 -19.69 7.23
CA THR A 288 1.82 -20.71 8.04
C THR A 288 0.33 -20.47 8.21
N ASP A 289 -0.14 -19.25 7.92
CA ASP A 289 -1.49 -18.76 8.26
C ASP A 289 -1.81 -18.81 9.77
N ASP A 290 -0.80 -19.03 10.61
CA ASP A 290 -0.93 -18.98 12.07
C ASP A 290 -1.09 -17.52 12.54
N LEU A 291 -2.08 -17.28 13.40
CA LEU A 291 -2.26 -16.00 14.07
C LEU A 291 -1.19 -15.81 15.15
N VAL A 292 -0.45 -14.71 15.08
CA VAL A 292 0.50 -14.30 16.12
C VAL A 292 0.16 -12.92 16.67
N LEU A 293 0.51 -12.70 17.94
CA LEU A 293 0.40 -11.41 18.61
C LEU A 293 1.76 -10.71 18.59
N VAL A 294 1.76 -9.42 18.25
CA VAL A 294 2.97 -8.61 18.18
C VAL A 294 2.71 -7.25 18.78
N THR A 295 3.77 -6.56 19.21
CA THR A 295 3.65 -5.19 19.73
C THR A 295 3.06 -4.24 18.68
N SER A 296 3.54 -4.34 17.44
CA SER A 296 2.96 -3.65 16.29
C SER A 296 3.54 -4.19 14.98
N ARG A 297 2.73 -4.22 13.92
CA ARG A 297 3.16 -4.45 12.53
C ARG A 297 3.55 -3.17 11.79
N SER A 298 3.85 -2.09 12.53
CA SER A 298 4.34 -0.81 12.03
C SER A 298 5.69 -0.48 12.66
N PRO A 299 6.74 -0.18 11.87
CA PRO A 299 8.04 0.21 12.40
C PRO A 299 8.02 1.61 13.05
N TYR A 300 6.96 2.39 12.83
CA TYR A 300 6.78 3.73 13.41
C TYR A 300 6.02 3.72 14.73
N TYR A 301 5.51 2.56 15.15
CA TYR A 301 4.87 2.42 16.44
C TYR A 301 5.93 2.28 17.52
N TYR A 302 6.05 3.30 18.36
CA TYR A 302 7.00 3.33 19.46
C TYR A 302 6.30 2.95 20.76
N VAL A 303 6.81 1.94 21.46
CA VAL A 303 6.43 1.65 22.86
C VAL A 303 7.50 2.27 23.75
N SER A 304 7.11 3.31 24.48
CA SER A 304 7.90 3.91 25.56
C SER A 304 7.75 3.14 26.85
#